data_AF-A0A537TWQ4-F1
#
_entry.id   AF-A0A537TWQ4-F1
#
_cell.length_a   1.000
_cell.length_b   1.000
_cell.length_c   1.000
_cell.angle_alpha   90.00
_cell.angle_beta   90.00
_cell.angle_gamma   90.00
#
_symmetry.space_group_name_H-M   'P 1'
#
loop_
_entity.id
_entity.type
_entity.pdbx_description
1 polymer ?
#
loop_
_entity_poly.entity_id
_entity_poly.type
_entity_poly.pdbx_seq_one_letter_code
_entity_poly.pdbx_strand_id
1 'polypeptide(L)' 'RIMVELNDKAGEGVTPAALKYVNRLSDFLFVAGRHANAKGTSDVLWQPGQNR' A
#
# COMPACT_ATOMS: atom_id res chain seq x y z
N ARG A 1 5.25 -1.06 -6.84
CA ARG A 1 5.38 -1.66 -8.20
C ARG A 1 6.41 -0.88 -9.01
N ILE A 2 6.16 0.39 -9.34
CA ILE A 2 7.13 1.26 -10.05
C ILE A 2 8.53 1.28 -9.41
N MET A 3 8.64 1.41 -8.08
CA MET A 3 9.96 1.39 -7.40
C MET A 3 10.70 0.05 -7.51
N VAL A 4 9.98 -1.08 -7.64
CA VAL A 4 10.59 -2.40 -7.84
C VAL A 4 11.05 -2.52 -9.29
N GLU A 5 10.20 -2.12 -10.24
CA GLU A 5 10.55 -2.09 -11.66
C GLU A 5 11.77 -1.21 -11.95
N LEU A 6 11.90 -0.07 -11.26
CA LEU A 6 13.07 0.82 -11.34
C LEU A 6 14.33 0.15 -10.78
N ASN A 7 14.20 -0.62 -9.71
CA ASN A 7 15.31 -1.33 -9.09
C ASN A 7 15.87 -2.45 -9.97
N ASP A 8 15.03 -3.05 -10.83
CA ASP A 8 15.42 -4.16 -11.69
C ASP A 8 16.07 -3.70 -13.02
N LYS A 9 16.07 -2.39 -13.30
CA LYS A 9 16.69 -1.82 -14.51
C LYS A 9 18.19 -1.63 -14.33
N ALA A 10 18.97 -2.13 -15.29
CA ALA A 10 20.42 -1.96 -15.30
C ALA A 10 20.82 -0.48 -15.37
N GLY A 11 21.70 -0.05 -14.47
CA GLY A 11 22.19 1.34 -14.40
C GLY A 11 21.28 2.30 -13.62
N GLU A 12 20.08 1.87 -13.24
CA GLU A 12 19.22 2.57 -12.29
C GLU A 12 19.26 1.85 -10.94
N GLY A 13 18.95 2.56 -9.85
CA GLY A 13 19.06 1.99 -8.51
C GLY A 13 18.07 2.60 -7.54
N VAL A 14 17.43 1.73 -6.75
CA VAL A 14 16.61 2.13 -5.60
C VAL A 14 17.29 1.60 -4.35
N THR A 15 17.41 2.43 -3.33
CA THR A 15 18.05 1.98 -2.09
C THR A 15 17.17 0.92 -1.40
N PRO A 16 17.77 -0.10 -0.76
CA PRO A 16 17.00 -1.09 0.01
C PRO A 16 16.13 -0.45 1.12
N ALA A 17 16.58 0.68 1.68
CA ALA A 17 15.81 1.43 2.66
C ALA A 17 14.53 2.03 2.07
N ALA A 18 14.59 2.60 0.86
CA ALA A 18 13.41 3.15 0.18
C ALA A 18 12.36 2.07 -0.14
N LEU A 19 12.81 0.89 -0.61
CA LEU A 19 11.92 -0.25 -0.87
C LEU A 19 11.23 -0.74 0.42
N LYS A 20 11.99 -0.88 1.51
CA LYS A 20 11.44 -1.25 2.84
C LYS A 20 10.44 -0.21 3.33
N TYR A 21 10.75 1.08 3.18
CA TYR A 21 9.89 2.17 3.61
C TYR A 21 8.55 2.14 2.86
N VAL A 22 8.55 2.10 1.53
CA VAL A 22 7.30 2.10 0.75
C VAL A 22 6.46 0.86 1.03
N ASN A 23 7.08 -0.28 1.32
CA ASN A 23 6.37 -1.50 1.70
C ASN A 23 5.68 -1.39 3.07
N ARG A 24 6.27 -0.69 4.05
CA ARG A 24 5.61 -0.42 5.34
C ARG A 24 4.61 0.72 5.26
N LEU A 25 4.85 1.69 4.38
CA LEU A 25 3.97 2.83 4.20
C LEU A 25 2.55 2.40 3.77
N SER A 26 2.41 1.35 2.95
CA SER A 26 1.09 0.84 2.60
C SER A 26 0.30 0.33 3.81
N ASP A 27 0.95 -0.37 4.74
CA ASP A 27 0.32 -0.86 5.97
C ASP A 27 -0.09 0.32 6.87
N PHE A 28 0.80 1.32 6.99
CA PHE A 28 0.49 2.54 7.72
C PHE A 28 -0.73 3.26 7.14
N LEU A 29 -0.78 3.44 5.82
CA LEU A 29 -1.90 4.10 5.14
C LEU A 29 -3.21 3.31 5.30
N PHE A 30 -3.16 1.98 5.32
CA PHE A 30 -4.32 1.16 5.63
C PHE A 30 -4.86 1.44 7.04
N VAL A 31 -4.00 1.44 8.06
CA VAL A 31 -4.40 1.76 9.44
C VAL A 31 -4.90 3.20 9.57
N ALA A 32 -4.18 4.16 8.98
CA ALA A 32 -4.54 5.57 9.00
C ALA A 32 -5.89 5.82 8.31
N GLY A 33 -6.15 5.16 7.18
CA GLY A 33 -7.43 5.25 6.46
C GLY A 33 -8.60 4.75 7.30
N ARG A 34 -8.47 3.59 7.94
CA ARG A 34 -9.49 3.08 8.87
C ARG A 34 -9.71 4.01 10.05
N HIS A 35 -8.62 4.55 10.61
CA HIS A 35 -8.73 5.52 11.68
C HIS A 35 -9.53 6.76 11.25
N ALA A 36 -9.24 7.30 10.06
CA ALA A 36 -9.94 8.42 9.47
C ALA A 36 -11.42 8.11 9.17
N ASN A 37 -11.74 6.87 8.82
CA ASN A 37 -13.11 6.37 8.61
C ASN A 37 -13.85 6.08 9.93
N ALA A 38 -13.87 7.05 10.84
CA ALA A 38 -14.50 6.93 12.15
C ALA A 38 -14.02 5.67 12.91
N LYS A 39 -12.70 5.45 12.96
CA LYS A 39 -12.08 4.26 13.58
C LYS A 39 -12.60 2.93 13.00
N GLY A 40 -12.98 2.93 11.74
CA GLY A 40 -13.44 1.77 10.97
C GLY A 40 -14.95 1.53 11.01
N THR A 41 -15.73 2.35 11.72
CA THR A 41 -17.20 2.23 11.72
C THR A 41 -17.81 2.55 10.37
N SER A 42 -17.15 3.37 9.57
CA SER A 42 -17.60 3.74 8.22
C SER A 42 -16.85 3.01 7.10
N ASP A 43 -16.16 1.90 7.41
CA ASP A 43 -15.45 1.11 6.41
C ASP A 43 -16.44 0.42 5.45
N VAL A 44 -16.13 0.45 4.15
CA VAL A 44 -16.89 -0.30 3.14
C VAL A 44 -16.47 -1.77 3.24
N LEU A 45 -17.40 -2.60 3.71
CA LEU A 45 -17.17 -4.04 3.82
C LEU A 45 -17.26 -4.72 2.46
N TRP A 46 -16.35 -5.67 2.23
CA TRP A 46 -16.43 -6.55 1.09
C TRP A 46 -17.72 -7.37 1.15
N GLN A 47 -18.47 -7.37 0.05
CA GLN A 47 -19.68 -8.18 -0.10
C GLN A 47 -19.41 -9.33 -1.07
N PRO A 48 -19.70 -10.59 -0.69
CA PRO A 48 -19.58 -11.72 -1.60
C PRO A 48 -20.44 -11.51 -2.85
N GLY A 49 -19.85 -11.65 -4.04
CA GLY A 49 -20.58 -11.58 -5.31
C GLY A 49 -20.97 -10.16 -5.77
N GLN A 50 -20.47 -9.10 -5.14
CA GLN A 50 -20.79 -7.71 -5.49
C GLN A 50 -20.32 -7.31 -6.91
N ASN A 51 -19.33 -8.03 -7.45
CA ASN A 51 -18.89 -7.93 -8.84
C ASN A 51 -18.89 -9.35 -9.42
N ARG A 52 -20.01 -9.79 -9.99
CA ARG A 52 -20.12 -11.00 -10.81
C ARG A 52 -20.53 -10.63 -12.23
#